data_AF-A0A1C5XRS7-F1
#
_entry.id   AF-A0A1C5XRS7-F1
#
_cell.length_a   1.000
_cell.length_b   1.000
_cell.length_c   1.000
_cell.angle_alpha   90.00
_cell.angle_beta   90.00
_cell.angle_gamma   90.00
#
_symmetry.space_group_name_H-M   'P 1'
#
loop_
_entity.id
_entity.type
_entity.pdbx_description
1 polymer ?
#
loop_
_entity_poly.entity_id
_entity_poly.type
_entity_poly.pdbx_seq_one_letter_code
_entity_poly.pdbx_strand_id
1 'polypeptide(L)'
;MHLIEHKKGYLCGAANREGESYTDWRAPYIDRSGLLMIYESNSRSGKYAFVFLHSSGKRFPGQYLKTSPGDLEAEDDGIIKLTTGNSIYRFRQDDSR
;
A
#
# COMPACT_ATOMS: atom_id res chain seq x y z
N MET A 1 1.50 10.62 12.57
CA MET A 1 0.92 10.52 11.22
C MET A 1 -0.56 10.79 11.35
N HIS A 2 -1.20 11.33 10.33
CA HIS A 2 -2.65 11.52 10.30
C HIS A 2 -3.22 10.96 9.00
N LEU A 3 -4.43 10.39 9.08
CA LEU A 3 -5.10 9.81 7.91
C LEU A 3 -5.53 10.96 7.00
N ILE A 4 -5.17 10.89 5.72
CA ILE A 4 -5.57 11.89 4.73
C ILE A 4 -6.60 11.32 3.74
N GLU A 5 -6.52 10.03 3.44
CA GLU A 5 -7.39 9.40 2.45
C GLU A 5 -7.49 7.88 2.67
N HIS A 6 -8.60 7.30 2.19
CA HIS A 6 -8.73 5.85 2.06
C HIS A 6 -9.32 5.46 0.70
N LYS A 7 -8.88 4.34 0.15
CA LYS A 7 -9.31 3.80 -1.15
C LYS A 7 -9.61 2.31 -1.06
N LYS A 8 -10.64 1.86 -1.79
CA LYS A 8 -10.86 0.43 -2.07
C LYS A 8 -10.09 0.04 -3.33
N GLY A 9 -9.64 -1.20 -3.37
CA GLY A 9 -8.73 -1.68 -4.40
C GLY A 9 -7.92 -2.86 -3.91
N TYR A 10 -6.78 -3.09 -4.52
CA TYR A 10 -5.88 -4.17 -4.14
C TYR A 10 -4.42 -3.79 -4.31
N LEU A 11 -3.55 -4.41 -3.50
CA LEU A 11 -2.12 -4.26 -3.65
C LEU A 11 -1.66 -5.09 -4.86
N CYS A 12 -1.40 -4.45 -6.00
CA CYS A 12 -1.03 -5.13 -7.25
C CYS A 12 0.47 -5.40 -7.37
N GLY A 13 1.30 -4.87 -6.45
CA GLY A 13 2.72 -5.17 -6.45
C GLY A 13 3.46 -4.69 -5.20
N ALA A 14 4.50 -5.44 -4.83
CA ALA A 14 5.52 -5.01 -3.89
C ALA A 14 6.89 -5.47 -4.37
N ALA A 15 7.87 -4.57 -4.36
CA ALA A 15 9.21 -4.79 -4.85
C ALA A 15 10.25 -4.15 -3.91
N ASN A 16 11.53 -4.46 -4.14
CA ASN A 16 12.63 -3.68 -3.57
C ASN A 16 12.70 -2.30 -4.23
N ARG A 17 13.67 -1.50 -3.81
CA ARG A 17 13.85 -0.17 -4.39
C ARG A 17 14.30 -0.24 -5.85
N GLU A 18 14.95 -1.33 -6.21
CA GLU A 18 15.47 -1.65 -7.54
C GLU A 18 14.37 -2.18 -8.49
N GLY A 19 13.17 -2.44 -7.99
CA GLY A 19 12.02 -2.91 -8.76
C GLY A 19 11.87 -4.44 -8.84
N GLU A 20 12.72 -5.20 -8.16
CA GLU A 20 12.66 -6.66 -8.10
C GLU A 20 11.57 -7.11 -7.13
N SER A 21 10.66 -7.98 -7.61
CA SER A 21 9.59 -8.56 -6.82
C SER A 21 10.12 -9.53 -5.78
N TYR A 22 9.54 -9.50 -4.57
CA TYR A 22 9.89 -10.45 -3.51
C TYR A 22 8.89 -11.59 -3.41
N THR A 23 9.39 -12.80 -3.15
CA THR A 23 8.59 -13.91 -2.59
C THR A 23 8.76 -13.92 -1.08
N ASP A 24 8.25 -12.89 -0.39
CA ASP A 24 8.43 -12.74 1.06
C ASP A 24 7.10 -12.63 1.81
N TRP A 25 7.17 -12.22 3.08
CA TRP A 25 6.02 -12.06 3.98
C TRP A 25 4.91 -11.14 3.44
N ARG A 26 5.17 -10.36 2.38
CA ARG A 26 4.17 -9.53 1.70
C ARG A 26 3.29 -10.30 0.72
N ALA A 27 3.72 -11.49 0.29
CA ALA A 27 2.99 -12.33 -0.67
C ALA A 27 1.50 -12.53 -0.32
N PRO A 28 1.07 -12.68 0.96
CA PRO A 28 -0.34 -12.81 1.31
C PRO A 28 -1.21 -11.57 0.99
N TYR A 29 -0.61 -10.39 0.82
CA TYR A 29 -1.32 -9.13 0.57
C TYR A 29 -1.47 -8.82 -0.93
N ILE A 30 -0.67 -9.43 -1.79
CA ILE A 30 -0.66 -9.18 -3.24
C ILE A 30 -1.93 -9.75 -3.89
N ASP A 31 -2.52 -8.98 -4.80
CA ASP A 31 -3.74 -9.30 -5.55
C ASP A 31 -4.94 -9.68 -4.66
N ARG A 32 -4.97 -9.12 -3.44
CA ARG A 32 -6.10 -9.21 -2.54
C ARG A 32 -6.82 -7.88 -2.49
N SER A 33 -8.13 -7.91 -2.71
CA SER A 33 -8.98 -6.73 -2.46
C SER A 33 -8.90 -6.33 -0.99
N GLY A 34 -8.97 -5.04 -0.72
CA GLY A 34 -8.89 -4.50 0.61
C GLY A 34 -9.11 -2.99 0.66
N LEU A 35 -8.90 -2.44 1.84
CA LEU A 35 -8.92 -1.00 2.09
C LEU A 35 -7.49 -0.51 2.26
N LEU A 36 -7.05 0.38 1.38
CA LEU A 36 -5.84 1.16 1.58
C LEU A 36 -6.17 2.42 2.36
N MET A 37 -5.42 2.67 3.42
CA MET A 37 -5.40 3.93 4.16
C MET A 37 -4.06 4.62 3.93
N ILE A 38 -4.10 5.89 3.52
CA ILE A 38 -2.93 6.71 3.24
C ILE A 38 -2.78 7.72 4.38
N TYR A 39 -1.64 7.65 5.06
CA TYR A 39 -1.30 8.53 6.16
C TYR A 39 -0.18 9.48 5.77
N GLU A 40 -0.29 10.76 6.11
CA GLU A 40 0.83 11.70 6.01
C GLU A 40 1.63 11.76 7.33
N SER A 41 2.95 11.87 7.21
CA SER A 41 3.86 11.97 8.35
C SER A 41 3.85 13.36 8.99
N ASN A 42 3.60 13.42 10.30
CA ASN A 42 3.60 14.69 11.06
C ASN A 42 5.00 15.28 11.23
N SER A 43 6.06 14.46 11.11
CA SER A 43 7.45 14.88 11.32
C SER A 43 8.24 15.06 10.02
N ARG A 44 7.68 14.63 8.88
CA ARG A 44 8.33 14.66 7.56
C ARG A 44 7.30 15.08 6.53
N SER A 45 7.22 16.39 6.27
CA SER A 45 6.29 16.96 5.29
C SER A 45 6.44 16.27 3.92
N GLY A 46 5.32 15.96 3.28
CA GLY A 46 5.30 15.29 1.97
C GLY A 46 5.74 13.82 1.98
N LYS A 47 5.81 13.16 3.14
CA LYS A 47 6.06 11.72 3.24
C LYS A 47 4.84 10.97 3.75
N TYR A 48 4.53 9.85 3.10
CA TYR A 48 3.29 9.12 3.29
C TYR A 48 3.53 7.66 3.65
N ALA A 49 2.59 7.04 4.35
CA ALA A 49 2.65 5.62 4.68
C ALA A 49 1.33 4.94 4.29
N PHE A 50 1.45 3.71 3.82
CA PHE A 50 0.32 2.83 3.57
C PHE A 50 0.01 2.01 4.82
N VAL A 51 -1.29 1.90 5.12
CA VAL A 51 -1.85 0.84 5.97
C VAL A 51 -2.91 0.13 5.14
N PHE A 52 -2.65 -1.13 4.79
CA PHE A 52 -3.50 -1.91 3.92
C PHE A 52 -4.18 -3.04 4.69
N LEU A 53 -5.51 -2.99 4.72
CA LEU A 53 -6.40 -3.98 5.33
C LEU A 53 -6.95 -4.88 4.23
N HIS A 54 -6.32 -6.04 4.01
CA HIS A 54 -6.82 -7.00 3.04
C HIS A 54 -8.10 -7.69 3.53
N SER A 55 -9.00 -7.99 2.60
CA SER A 55 -10.35 -8.52 2.88
C SER A 55 -10.39 -10.02 3.21
N SER A 56 -9.26 -10.68 3.47
CA SER A 56 -9.29 -12.11 3.75
C SER A 56 -9.94 -12.37 5.12
N GLY A 57 -11.23 -12.67 5.05
CA GLY A 57 -12.06 -13.00 6.18
C GLY A 57 -11.48 -14.17 6.96
N LYS A 58 -11.48 -14.02 8.28
CA LYS A 58 -11.39 -15.08 9.30
C LYS A 58 -10.10 -15.90 9.40
N ARG A 59 -9.23 -15.97 8.39
CA ARG A 59 -8.01 -16.82 8.47
C ARG A 59 -6.88 -16.15 9.25
N PHE A 60 -6.81 -14.82 9.26
CA PHE A 60 -5.81 -14.04 9.99
C PHE A 60 -6.40 -12.72 10.55
N PRO A 61 -7.28 -12.78 11.56
CA PRO A 61 -7.83 -11.57 12.17
C PRO A 61 -6.68 -10.67 12.70
N GLY A 62 -6.64 -9.42 12.23
CA GLY A 62 -5.67 -8.41 12.67
C GLY A 62 -4.40 -8.27 11.83
N GLN A 63 -4.21 -9.06 10.76
CA GLN A 63 -3.06 -8.86 9.86
C GLN A 63 -3.32 -7.74 8.85
N TYR A 64 -2.48 -6.72 8.90
CA TYR A 64 -2.44 -5.61 7.96
C TYR A 64 -1.00 -5.34 7.54
N LEU A 65 -0.85 -4.83 6.32
CA LEU A 65 0.45 -4.35 5.86
C LEU A 65 0.58 -2.89 6.24
N LYS A 66 1.66 -2.54 6.94
CA LYS A 66 2.02 -1.14 7.22
C LYS A 66 3.42 -0.86 6.72
N THR A 67 3.57 0.23 5.98
CA THR A 67 4.86 0.64 5.43
C THR A 67 5.55 1.68 6.31
N SER A 68 6.84 1.88 6.07
CA SER A 68 7.53 3.10 6.48
C SER A 68 7.08 4.29 5.62
N PRO A 69 7.29 5.54 6.08
CA PRO A 69 7.02 6.72 5.27
C PRO A 69 7.90 6.80 4.02
N GLY A 70 7.30 7.16 2.89
CA GLY A 70 7.92 7.26 1.58
C GLY A 70 7.28 8.33 0.69
N ASP A 71 7.73 8.37 -0.56
CA ASP A 71 7.23 9.26 -1.59
C ASP A 71 6.00 8.66 -2.26
N LEU A 72 4.92 9.45 -2.34
CA LEU A 72 3.65 9.05 -2.93
C LEU A 72 3.50 9.65 -4.32
N GLU A 73 3.21 8.79 -5.29
CA GLU A 73 3.05 9.14 -6.70
C GLU A 73 1.76 8.49 -7.22
N ALA A 74 1.02 9.21 -8.06
CA ALA A 74 0.00 8.61 -8.91
C ALA A 74 0.67 8.16 -10.21
N GLU A 75 0.53 6.89 -10.57
CA GLU A 75 0.88 6.33 -11.87
C GLU A 75 -0.38 6.27 -12.75
N ASP A 76 -0.23 5.92 -14.02
CA ASP A 76 -1.36 5.69 -14.94
C ASP A 76 -2.26 4.53 -14.44
N ASP A 77 -3.45 4.38 -15.05
CA ASP A 77 -4.41 3.30 -14.75
C ASP A 77 -4.90 3.22 -13.29
N GLY A 78 -4.98 4.36 -12.61
CA GLY A 78 -5.48 4.45 -11.24
C GLY A 78 -4.57 3.77 -10.20
N ILE A 79 -3.28 3.67 -10.52
CA ILE A 79 -2.28 3.09 -9.61
C ILE A 79 -1.73 4.18 -8.69
N ILE A 80 -1.75 3.89 -7.40
CA ILE A 80 -1.09 4.69 -6.37
C ILE A 80 0.20 3.96 -5.98
N LYS A 81 1.33 4.63 -6.17
CA LYS A 81 2.66 4.10 -5.90
C LYS A 81 3.26 4.76 -4.67
N LEU A 82 3.84 3.95 -3.79
CA LEU A 82 4.60 4.41 -2.63
C LEU A 82 6.03 3.89 -2.69
N THR A 83 7.00 4.80 -2.80
CA THR A 83 8.43 4.50 -2.76
C THR A 83 8.99 4.82 -1.38
N THR A 84 9.25 3.78 -0.60
CA THR A 84 9.94 3.89 0.71
C THR A 84 11.45 3.75 0.54
N GLY A 85 12.21 3.87 1.63
CA GLY A 85 13.68 3.74 1.58
C GLY A 85 14.19 2.43 0.95
N ASN A 86 13.45 1.33 1.09
CA ASN A 86 13.88 -0.02 0.68
C ASN A 86 12.85 -0.77 -0.19
N SER A 87 11.70 -0.15 -0.50
CA SER A 87 10.61 -0.89 -1.15
C SER A 87 9.68 0.02 -1.92
N ILE A 88 9.15 -0.51 -3.01
CA ILE A 88 8.10 0.10 -3.82
C ILE A 88 6.83 -0.72 -3.60
N TYR A 89 5.72 -0.03 -3.36
CA TYR A 89 4.38 -0.61 -3.24
C TYR A 89 3.48 0.00 -4.30
N ARG A 90 2.68 -0.82 -4.97
CA ARG A 90 1.68 -0.38 -5.94
C ARG A 90 0.31 -0.88 -5.55
N PHE A 91 -0.61 0.06 -5.48
CA PHE A 91 -2.01 -0.20 -5.18
C PHE A 91 -2.86 0.24 -6.36
N ARG A 92 -3.69 -0.65 -6.89
CA ARG A 92 -4.67 -0.28 -7.91
C ARG A 92 -6.00 0.00 -7.23
N GLN A 93 -6.58 1.15 -7.52
CA GLN A 93 -7.91 1.49 -7.06
C GLN A 93 -8.98 0.66 -7.80
N ASP A 94 -10.00 0.20 -7.09
CA ASP A 94 -11.19 -0.38 -7.72
C ASP A 94 -12.06 0.76 -8.29
N ASP A 95 -12.33 0.73 -9.60
CA ASP A 95 -13.19 1.70 -10.29
C ASP A 95 -14.68 1.38 -10.19
N SER A 96 -15.06 0.33 -9.45
CA SER A 96 -16.46 -0.04 -9.26
C SER A 96 -17.18 0.99 -8.36
N ARG A 97 -17.87 1.93 -9.00
CA ARG A 97 -18.89 2.81 -8.41
C ARG A 97 -20.07 2.02 -7.87
#